data_AF-A0A521S994-F1
#
_entry.id   AF-A0A521S994-F1
#
_cell.length_a   1.000
_cell.length_b   1.000
_cell.length_c   1.000
_cell.angle_alpha   90.00
_cell.angle_beta   90.00
_cell.angle_gamma   90.00
#
_symmetry.space_group_name_H-M   'P 1'
#
loop_
_entity.id
_entity.type
_entity.pdbx_description
1 polymer ?
#
loop_
_entity_poly.entity_id
_entity_poly.type
_entity_poly.pdbx_seq_one_letter_code
_entity_poly.pdbx_strand_id
1 'polypeptide(L)'
;MGIYKQAKDHLVKFVLGSGVAPRGLVELNHYFRLYGRINFRHEKQEDGSVVAISEDFRYGSIITHADRADELDEKVKDAILTAFEVPSSYAKEAGVHRVGEKEYAFA
;
A
#
# COMPACT_ATOMS: atom_id res chain seq x y z
N MET A 1 -27.89 18.08 6.83
CA MET A 1 -27.53 16.64 6.91
C MET A 1 -26.93 16.24 5.58
N GLY A 2 -25.61 16.03 5.55
CA GLY A 2 -24.86 15.84 4.32
C GLY A 2 -24.83 14.39 3.86
N ILE A 3 -25.19 14.18 2.59
CA ILE A 3 -25.21 12.93 1.83
C ILE A 3 -23.84 12.20 1.88
N TYR A 4 -22.77 12.96 2.16
CA TYR A 4 -21.40 12.48 2.32
C TYR A 4 -21.19 11.47 3.47
N LYS A 5 -21.98 11.56 4.56
CA LYS A 5 -21.82 10.63 5.71
C LYS A 5 -22.41 9.24 5.43
N GLN A 6 -23.48 9.16 4.64
CA GLN A 6 -24.18 7.89 4.38
C GLN A 6 -23.44 6.99 3.39
N ALA A 7 -22.70 7.56 2.44
CA ALA A 7 -21.89 6.77 1.50
C ALA A 7 -20.77 5.99 2.21
N LYS A 8 -20.11 6.62 3.20
CA LYS A 8 -19.05 5.96 3.98
C LYS A 8 -19.60 4.80 4.81
N ASP A 9 -20.77 4.98 5.41
CA ASP A 9 -21.41 3.97 6.25
C ASP A 9 -21.88 2.74 5.45
N HIS A 10 -22.35 2.95 4.21
CA HIS A 10 -22.81 1.85 3.36
C HIS A 10 -21.66 1.06 2.73
N LEU A 11 -20.55 1.71 2.36
CA LEU A 11 -19.33 1.04 1.90
C LEU A 11 -18.72 0.16 3.00
N VAL A 12 -18.70 0.68 4.23
CA VAL A 12 -18.24 -0.06 5.41
C VAL A 12 -19.12 -1.30 5.63
N LYS A 13 -20.44 -1.18 5.52
CA LYS A 13 -21.36 -2.32 5.69
C LYS A 13 -21.34 -3.35 4.57
N PHE A 14 -21.09 -2.94 3.31
CA PHE A 14 -21.02 -3.89 2.20
C PHE A 14 -19.73 -4.73 2.24
N VAL A 15 -18.65 -4.19 2.81
CA VAL A 15 -17.40 -4.93 3.09
C VAL A 15 -17.52 -5.78 4.37
N LEU A 16 -18.27 -5.34 5.38
CA LEU A 16 -18.47 -6.03 6.67
C LEU A 16 -19.50 -7.19 6.64
N GLY A 17 -19.90 -7.67 5.46
CA GLY A 17 -20.88 -8.75 5.31
C GLY A 17 -20.37 -10.14 5.70
N SER A 18 -19.06 -10.37 5.79
CA SER A 18 -18.46 -11.62 6.31
C SER A 18 -16.95 -11.43 6.45
N GLY A 19 -16.44 -11.39 7.67
CA GLY A 19 -15.01 -11.40 7.92
C GLY A 19 -14.44 -10.02 8.26
N VAL A 20 -13.65 -10.01 9.31
CA VAL A 20 -13.06 -8.84 9.95
C VAL A 20 -11.94 -8.30 9.05
N ALA A 21 -12.29 -7.62 7.96
CA ALA A 21 -11.29 -6.96 7.12
C ALA A 21 -10.62 -5.86 7.95
N PRO A 22 -9.27 -5.84 8.06
CA PRO A 22 -8.56 -4.83 8.82
C PRO A 22 -8.86 -3.46 8.24
N ARG A 23 -9.12 -2.48 9.10
CA ARG A 23 -9.43 -1.10 8.71
C ARG A 23 -8.40 -0.53 7.71
N GLY A 24 -7.14 -0.95 7.87
CA GLY A 24 -6.04 -0.68 6.96
C GLY A 24 -6.30 -1.00 5.49
N LEU A 25 -7.02 -2.09 5.18
CA LEU A 25 -7.27 -2.50 3.81
C LEU A 25 -8.25 -1.55 3.10
N VAL A 26 -9.25 -1.07 3.85
CA VAL A 26 -10.18 -0.04 3.37
C VAL A 26 -9.46 1.29 3.17
N GLU A 27 -8.57 1.66 4.10
CA GLU A 27 -7.77 2.89 3.98
C GLU A 27 -6.77 2.83 2.83
N LEU A 28 -6.14 1.67 2.61
CA LEU A 28 -5.24 1.41 1.50
C LEU A 28 -5.98 1.54 0.16
N ASN A 29 -7.12 0.88 -0.01
CA ASN A 29 -7.93 0.99 -1.23
C ASN A 29 -8.39 2.45 -1.47
N HIS A 30 -8.87 3.11 -0.40
CA HIS A 30 -9.31 4.50 -0.49
C HIS A 30 -8.16 5.44 -0.85
N TYR A 31 -6.97 5.21 -0.31
CA TYR A 31 -5.76 5.95 -0.64
C TYR A 31 -5.40 5.82 -2.12
N PHE A 32 -5.30 4.59 -2.62
CA PHE A 32 -5.01 4.36 -4.05
C PHE A 32 -6.08 4.94 -4.98
N ARG A 33 -7.35 5.00 -4.55
CA ARG A 33 -8.41 5.67 -5.30
C ARG A 33 -8.31 7.20 -5.31
N LEU A 34 -7.87 7.80 -4.21
CA LEU A 34 -7.79 9.26 -4.06
C LEU A 34 -6.50 9.84 -4.67
N TYR A 35 -5.38 9.17 -4.42
CA TYR A 35 -4.05 9.68 -4.76
C TYR A 35 -3.41 8.94 -5.93
N GLY A 36 -3.92 7.75 -6.28
CA GLY A 36 -3.38 6.92 -7.34
C GLY A 36 -2.20 6.08 -6.88
N ARG A 37 -1.35 5.74 -7.84
CA ARG A 37 -0.13 4.93 -7.67
C ARG A 37 0.92 5.60 -6.78
N ILE A 38 1.71 4.79 -6.09
CA ILE A 38 2.86 5.23 -5.30
C ILE A 38 4.12 4.97 -6.13
N ASN A 39 4.92 6.03 -6.34
CA ASN A 39 6.22 5.94 -6.99
C ASN A 39 7.31 5.72 -5.94
N PHE A 40 8.27 4.84 -6.26
CA PHE A 40 9.42 4.55 -5.43
C PHE A 40 10.73 4.83 -6.17
N ARG A 41 11.58 5.65 -5.58
CA ARG A 41 12.95 5.82 -6.04
C ARG A 41 13.81 4.71 -5.48
N HIS A 42 14.48 3.98 -6.36
CA HIS A 42 15.45 2.95 -5.98
C HIS A 42 16.87 3.52 -6.03
N GLU A 43 17.59 3.45 -4.92
CA GLU A 43 19.01 3.81 -4.81
C GLU A 43 19.82 2.58 -4.46
N LYS A 44 20.83 2.28 -5.28
CA LYS A 44 21.79 1.21 -4.99
C LYS A 44 22.89 1.77 -4.10
N GLN A 45 23.18 1.08 -3.01
CA GLN A 45 24.27 1.43 -2.10
C GLN A 45 25.58 0.75 -2.53
N GLU A 46 26.70 1.28 -2.04
CA GLU A 46 28.04 0.77 -2.35
C GLU A 46 28.25 -0.69 -1.91
N ASP A 47 27.50 -1.14 -0.90
CA ASP A 47 27.52 -2.51 -0.37
C ASP A 47 26.73 -3.52 -1.25
N GLY A 48 26.07 -3.05 -2.30
CA GLY A 48 25.23 -3.87 -3.19
C GLY A 48 23.76 -3.99 -2.77
N SER A 49 23.41 -3.48 -1.59
CA SER A 49 22.02 -3.34 -1.13
C SER A 49 21.26 -2.27 -1.92
N VAL A 50 19.94 -2.41 -1.98
CA VAL A 50 19.03 -1.50 -2.70
C VAL A 50 18.03 -0.91 -1.72
N VAL A 51 17.90 0.42 -1.73
CA VAL A 51 16.94 1.18 -0.93
C VAL A 51 15.83 1.67 -1.84
N ALA A 52 14.57 1.45 -1.46
CA ALA A 52 13.41 2.03 -2.10
C ALA A 52 12.77 3.08 -1.21
N ILE A 53 12.61 4.29 -1.74
CA ILE A 53 12.08 5.47 -1.03
C ILE A 53 10.83 5.93 -1.78
N SER A 54 9.68 6.00 -1.10
CA SER A 54 8.45 6.51 -1.72
C SER A 54 8.55 8.02 -1.97
N GLU A 55 8.24 8.48 -3.18
CA GLU A 55 8.28 9.90 -3.54
C GLU A 55 6.92 10.60 -3.34
N ASP A 56 5.81 9.87 -3.57
CA ASP A 56 4.46 10.45 -3.62
C ASP A 56 3.55 9.98 -2.48
N PHE A 57 4.11 9.33 -1.46
CA PHE A 57 3.32 8.85 -0.32
C PHE A 57 2.85 10.02 0.55
N ARG A 58 1.53 10.15 0.76
CA ARG A 58 0.97 11.32 1.47
C ARG A 58 0.89 11.16 2.98
N TYR A 59 0.92 9.93 3.47
CA TYR A 59 0.89 9.66 4.91
C TYR A 59 2.27 9.67 5.57
N GLY A 60 3.33 10.01 4.81
CA GLY A 60 4.70 10.10 5.31
C GLY A 60 5.71 9.71 4.25
N SER A 61 6.68 8.89 4.61
CA SER A 61 7.64 8.32 3.66
C SER A 61 7.87 6.85 4.00
N ILE A 62 7.63 5.98 3.02
CA ILE A 62 7.95 4.56 3.09
C ILE A 62 9.39 4.42 2.60
N ILE A 63 10.27 4.01 3.51
CA ILE A 63 11.67 3.73 3.21
C ILE A 63 11.90 2.26 3.52
N THR A 64 12.29 1.49 2.51
CA THR A 64 12.62 0.08 2.68
C THR A 64 13.97 -0.22 2.06
N HIS A 65 14.66 -1.21 2.60
CA HIS A 65 15.95 -1.67 2.10
C HIS A 65 15.90 -3.18 1.89
N ALA A 66 16.63 -3.64 0.88
CA ALA A 66 16.80 -5.05 0.58
C ALA A 66 18.24 -5.31 0.16
N ASP A 67 18.82 -6.40 0.64
CA ASP A 67 20.16 -6.85 0.23
C ASP A 67 20.21 -7.27 -1.23
N ARG A 68 19.07 -7.67 -1.80
CA ARG A 68 18.93 -8.13 -3.19
C ARG A 68 17.80 -7.41 -3.90
N ALA A 69 18.02 -7.09 -5.17
CA ALA A 69 17.01 -6.42 -5.99
C ALA A 69 15.74 -7.25 -6.19
N ASP A 70 15.83 -8.59 -6.16
CA ASP A 70 14.68 -9.50 -6.23
C ASP A 70 13.77 -9.39 -5.01
N GLU A 71 14.34 -9.19 -3.82
CA GLU A 71 13.59 -9.11 -2.56
C GLU A 71 12.97 -7.73 -2.32
N LEU A 72 13.44 -6.72 -3.06
CA LEU A 72 12.98 -5.33 -2.93
C LEU A 72 11.47 -5.21 -3.17
N ASP A 73 10.93 -5.95 -4.14
CA ASP A 73 9.50 -5.90 -4.48
C ASP A 73 8.62 -6.38 -3.32
N GLU A 74 9.00 -7.50 -2.70
CA GLU A 74 8.30 -8.03 -1.53
C GLU A 74 8.44 -7.10 -0.32
N LYS A 75 9.63 -6.55 -0.11
CA LYS A 75 9.89 -5.58 0.97
C LYS A 75 9.11 -4.27 0.79
N VAL A 76 8.94 -3.79 -0.44
CA VAL A 76 8.10 -2.61 -0.72
C VAL A 76 6.64 -2.91 -0.43
N LYS A 77 6.12 -4.05 -0.90
CA LYS A 77 4.74 -4.46 -0.61
C LYS A 77 4.49 -4.58 0.90
N ASP A 78 5.38 -5.26 1.62
CA ASP A 78 5.26 -5.43 3.07
C ASP A 78 5.33 -4.09 3.81
N ALA A 79 6.21 -3.18 3.38
CA ALA A 79 6.30 -1.84 3.94
C ALA A 79 5.03 -1.00 3.67
N ILE A 80 4.42 -1.13 2.48
CA ILE A 80 3.11 -0.52 2.19
C ILE A 80 2.06 -1.10 3.12
N LEU A 81 1.95 -2.42 3.23
CA LEU A 81 0.96 -3.06 4.12
C LEU A 81 1.13 -2.61 5.57
N THR A 82 2.38 -2.56 6.04
CA THR A 82 2.73 -2.07 7.39
C THR A 82 2.33 -0.61 7.59
N ALA A 83 2.57 0.25 6.59
CA ALA A 83 2.19 1.66 6.66
C ALA A 83 0.67 1.86 6.79
N PHE A 84 -0.13 0.92 6.28
CA PHE A 84 -1.58 0.91 6.40
C PHE A 84 -2.07 0.00 7.54
N GLU A 85 -1.21 -0.52 8.41
CA GLU A 85 -1.58 -1.45 9.49
C GLU A 85 -2.35 -2.70 8.98
N VAL A 86 -2.02 -3.13 7.75
CA VAL A 86 -2.58 -4.33 7.13
C VAL A 86 -1.70 -5.52 7.49
N PRO A 87 -2.22 -6.56 8.16
CA PRO A 87 -1.48 -7.79 8.39
C PRO A 87 -1.15 -8.46 7.06
N SER A 88 0.05 -9.05 6.94
CA SER A 88 0.50 -9.72 5.71
C SER A 88 -0.42 -10.88 5.27
N SER A 89 -1.24 -11.45 6.17
CA SER A 89 -2.28 -12.43 5.79
C SER A 89 -3.30 -11.87 4.78
N TYR A 90 -3.54 -10.56 4.81
CA TYR A 90 -4.42 -9.85 3.89
C TYR A 90 -3.67 -9.28 2.67
N ALA A 91 -2.38 -9.60 2.48
CA ALA A 91 -1.61 -9.12 1.33
C ALA A 91 -2.26 -9.48 -0.02
N LYS A 92 -2.91 -10.64 -0.09
CA LYS A 92 -3.67 -11.07 -1.27
C LYS A 92 -4.93 -10.24 -1.51
N GLU A 93 -5.60 -9.82 -0.44
CA GLU A 93 -6.81 -8.99 -0.49
C GLU A 93 -6.49 -7.51 -0.70
N ALA A 94 -5.30 -7.08 -0.26
CA ALA A 94 -4.80 -5.73 -0.46
C ALA A 94 -4.41 -5.45 -1.93
N GLY A 95 -4.27 -6.48 -2.77
CA GLY A 95 -4.13 -6.32 -4.23
C GLY A 95 -3.03 -5.35 -4.66
N VAL A 96 -1.97 -5.18 -3.86
CA VAL A 96 -0.89 -4.24 -4.19
C VAL A 96 0.04 -4.90 -5.20
N HIS A 97 -0.03 -4.41 -6.43
CA HIS A 97 0.78 -4.91 -7.53
C HIS A 97 1.67 -3.81 -8.08
N ARG A 98 2.86 -4.22 -8.52
CA ARG A 98 3.78 -3.38 -9.26
C ARG A 98 3.20 -3.18 -10.66
N VAL A 99 2.84 -1.94 -10.99
CA VAL A 99 2.22 -1.53 -12.27
C VAL A 99 3.22 -0.87 -13.22
N GLY A 100 4.47 -0.71 -12.80
CA GLY A 100 5.58 -0.18 -13.61
C GLY A 100 6.95 -0.56 -13.05
N GLU A 101 8.03 -0.02 -13.58
CA GLU A 101 9.38 -0.34 -13.06
C GLU A 101 9.58 0.11 -11.60
N LYS A 102 8.82 1.08 -11.12
CA LYS A 102 8.99 1.71 -9.80
C LYS A 102 7.66 2.12 -9.17
N GLU A 103 6.57 1.59 -9.68
CA GLU A 103 5.22 2.09 -9.43
C GLU A 103 4.35 0.97 -8.88
N TYR A 104 3.65 1.26 -7.78
CA TYR A 104 2.77 0.30 -7.11
C TYR A 104 1.34 0.85 -7.04
N ALA A 105 0.36 0.00 -7.33
CA ALA A 105 -1.06 0.34 -7.29
C ALA A 105 -1.92 -0.81 -6.77
N PHE A 106 -3.13 -0.46 -6.32
CA PHE A 106 -4.18 -1.42 -6.01
C PHE A 106 -4.81 -1.95 -7.32
N ALA A 107 -4.94 -3.27 -7.47
CA ALA A 107 -5.58 -3.93 -8.61
C ALA A 107 -7.09 -4.15 -8.41
#